data_AF-A0A315R647-F1
#
_entry.id   AF-A0A315R647-F1
#
_cell.length_a   1.000
_cell.length_b   1.000
_cell.length_c   1.000
_cell.angle_alpha   90.00
_cell.angle_beta   90.00
_cell.angle_gamma   90.00
#
_symmetry.space_group_name_H-M   'P 1'
#
loop_
_entity.id
_entity.type
_entity.pdbx_description
1 polymer ?
#
loop_
_entity_poly.entity_id
_entity_poly.type
_entity_poly.pdbx_seq_one_letter_code
_entity_poly.pdbx_strand_id
1 'polypeptide(L)'
;MFNFFKNNFKTNKSEPEIEIKRTLLENGIEFEINKIDNGQREKLSFPITYGKYFDLRNLINKDFYLSLQILEGTWHSEELIEKGDGSYFLHIDTIYQYQNSAEDEESLGEGNRKLNELLGLKPDEDLEITIDNSGVIGSSNFKLKYIIKAEQEGYISKFYQRAGPFFPLNDNQAYVLNKKLTEVLDLIDNPPEEREEQFEYFAKVKSKAKKLDIKFNPYLEGEEYFFPEDLDIDIELESIDYLKLNPKFNDLDDQLNQDAEKAINNNDNYTVNKTGGKNQRVFIGPESKESYKHASANRELTGSQVPDFIENPMKYLPDNIDLEKFSERVKGLKERVYRVQPFVSSSKTDQIDWFDIDVGVNIKNESDEADEEQIELSEFERLVKEAREKGEDYVLYNDNWVK
;
A
#
# COMPACT_ATOMS: atom_id res chain seq x y z
N MET A 1 -47.45 58.17 35.74
CA MET A 1 -46.58 57.10 36.27
C MET A 1 -46.95 55.83 35.53
N PHE A 2 -46.06 55.41 34.63
CA PHE A 2 -46.24 54.35 33.63
C PHE A 2 -46.11 52.96 34.26
N ASN A 3 -47.08 52.08 33.99
CA ASN A 3 -46.90 50.63 34.09
C ASN A 3 -46.24 50.15 32.80
N PHE A 4 -44.97 49.73 32.90
CA PHE A 4 -44.14 49.33 31.78
C PHE A 4 -44.08 47.79 31.70
N PHE A 5 -44.67 47.26 30.63
CA PHE A 5 -44.35 46.03 29.91
C PHE A 5 -43.59 44.90 30.64
N LYS A 6 -44.31 43.82 30.95
CA LYS A 6 -43.82 42.45 30.74
C LYS A 6 -44.82 41.73 29.85
N ASN A 7 -44.74 42.04 28.55
CA ASN A 7 -45.37 41.21 27.54
C ASN A 7 -44.61 39.88 27.48
N ASN A 8 -45.35 38.82 27.77
CA ASN A 8 -45.01 37.44 27.45
C ASN A 8 -44.73 37.31 25.95
N PHE A 9 -43.46 37.37 25.55
CA PHE A 9 -42.98 36.76 24.32
C PHE A 9 -42.35 35.41 24.66
N LYS A 10 -43.19 34.41 24.99
CA LYS A 10 -42.86 33.04 24.62
C LYS A 10 -43.33 32.88 23.18
N THR A 11 -42.48 33.26 22.24
CA THR A 11 -42.59 32.70 20.90
C THR A 11 -42.33 31.21 21.05
N ASN A 12 -43.39 30.39 20.98
CA ASN A 12 -43.28 28.97 20.63
C ASN A 12 -42.79 28.87 19.17
N LYS A 13 -41.59 29.39 18.87
CA LYS A 13 -40.85 28.96 17.71
C LYS A 13 -40.09 27.74 18.18
N SER A 14 -40.52 26.56 17.73
CA SER A 14 -39.66 25.38 17.78
C SER A 14 -38.33 25.78 17.16
N GLU A 15 -37.22 25.50 17.85
CA GLU A 15 -35.90 25.67 17.25
C GLU A 15 -35.84 24.85 15.95
N PRO A 16 -35.20 25.38 14.90
CA PRO A 16 -35.04 24.63 13.66
C PRO A 16 -34.26 23.33 13.92
N GLU A 17 -34.52 22.31 13.12
CA GLU A 17 -33.77 21.03 13.13
C GLU A 17 -32.74 21.04 12.01
N ILE A 18 -31.61 20.36 12.19
CA ILE A 18 -30.66 20.10 11.11
C ILE A 18 -30.75 18.64 10.72
N GLU A 19 -30.92 18.41 9.43
CA GLU A 19 -30.86 17.12 8.79
C GLU A 19 -29.59 17.06 7.93
N ILE A 20 -28.70 16.13 8.26
CA ILE A 20 -27.53 15.79 7.45
C ILE A 20 -27.89 14.52 6.70
N LYS A 21 -28.24 14.67 5.42
CA LYS A 21 -28.54 13.52 4.57
C LYS A 21 -27.24 12.99 3.97
N ARG A 22 -27.01 11.68 4.10
CA ARG A 22 -25.84 10.99 3.59
C ARG A 22 -26.22 10.11 2.40
N THR A 23 -25.45 10.17 1.33
CA THR A 23 -25.54 9.25 0.19
C THR A 23 -24.19 8.59 -0.03
N LEU A 24 -24.14 7.27 0.07
CA LEU A 24 -22.93 6.47 -0.16
C LEU A 24 -22.76 6.24 -1.66
N LEU A 25 -21.59 6.57 -2.18
CA LEU A 25 -21.25 6.46 -3.60
C LEU A 25 -20.04 5.54 -3.79
N GLU A 26 -19.76 5.16 -5.04
CA GLU A 26 -18.65 4.26 -5.35
C GLU A 26 -17.27 4.81 -4.97
N ASN A 27 -17.11 6.13 -4.94
CA ASN A 27 -15.84 6.81 -4.71
C ASN A 27 -15.85 7.74 -3.48
N GLY A 28 -16.86 7.68 -2.62
CA GLY A 28 -16.97 8.56 -1.47
C GLY A 28 -18.37 8.73 -0.92
N ILE A 29 -18.56 9.81 -0.16
CA ILE A 29 -19.82 10.12 0.52
C ILE A 29 -20.27 11.51 0.12
N GLU A 30 -21.52 11.63 -0.32
CA GLU A 30 -22.18 12.90 -0.55
C GLU A 30 -23.05 13.27 0.65
N PHE A 31 -22.92 14.52 1.12
CA PHE A 31 -23.66 15.09 2.23
C PHE A 31 -24.52 16.26 1.74
N GLU A 32 -25.81 16.23 2.07
CA GLU A 32 -26.69 17.40 1.97
C GLU A 32 -27.03 17.90 3.36
N ILE A 33 -26.71 19.16 3.64
CA ILE A 33 -26.99 19.77 4.95
C ILE A 33 -28.23 20.64 4.81
N ASN A 34 -29.28 20.29 5.55
CA ASN A 34 -30.57 20.92 5.44
C ASN A 34 -31.04 21.40 6.81
N LYS A 35 -31.55 22.63 6.84
CA LYS A 35 -32.28 23.18 7.97
C LYS A 35 -33.76 22.99 7.75
N ILE A 36 -34.45 22.47 8.75
CA ILE A 36 -35.90 22.27 8.75
C ILE A 36 -36.51 23.24 9.76
N ASP A 37 -37.28 24.21 9.27
CA ASP A 37 -38.00 25.18 10.11
C ASP A 37 -39.47 25.22 9.69
N ASN A 38 -40.38 24.86 10.61
CA ASN A 38 -41.82 24.76 10.35
C ASN A 38 -42.19 23.95 9.09
N GLY A 39 -41.44 22.87 8.81
CA GLY A 39 -41.66 22.00 7.65
C GLY A 39 -41.08 22.51 6.32
N GLN A 40 -40.42 23.68 6.32
CA GLN A 40 -39.66 24.16 5.16
C GLN A 40 -38.20 23.69 5.26
N ARG A 41 -37.70 23.09 4.17
CA ARG A 41 -36.31 22.62 4.03
C ARG A 41 -35.48 23.72 3.34
N GLU A 42 -34.51 24.27 4.05
CA GLU A 42 -33.54 25.25 3.57
C GLU A 42 -32.16 24.60 3.52
N LYS A 43 -31.52 24.58 2.36
CA LYS A 43 -30.16 24.04 2.25
C LYS A 43 -29.16 24.98 2.92
N LEU A 44 -28.22 24.42 3.68
CA LEU A 44 -27.15 25.16 4.34
C LEU A 44 -25.84 25.00 3.58
N SER A 45 -25.05 26.08 3.57
CA SER A 45 -23.66 26.03 3.13
C SER A 45 -22.70 26.40 4.25
N PHE A 46 -21.51 25.80 4.21
CA PHE A 46 -20.39 26.18 5.06
C PHE A 46 -19.80 27.54 4.64
N PRO A 47 -19.29 28.34 5.58
CA PRO A 47 -19.32 28.12 7.03
C PRO A 47 -20.71 28.40 7.62
N ILE A 48 -21.13 27.61 8.60
CA ILE A 48 -22.48 27.73 9.17
C ILE A 48 -22.47 28.76 10.30
N THR A 49 -23.23 29.85 10.12
CA THR A 49 -23.38 30.86 11.19
C THR A 49 -24.38 30.39 12.25
N TYR A 50 -23.96 29.55 13.19
CA TYR A 50 -24.85 28.92 14.20
C TYR A 50 -25.71 29.91 14.99
N GLY A 51 -25.15 31.06 15.37
CA GLY A 51 -25.88 32.09 16.15
C GLY A 51 -27.05 32.72 15.40
N LYS A 52 -27.17 32.52 14.08
CA LYS A 52 -28.33 32.93 13.28
C LYS A 52 -29.53 31.98 13.48
N TYR A 53 -29.28 30.73 13.86
CA TYR A 53 -30.26 29.66 13.81
C TYR A 53 -30.52 29.00 15.18
N PHE A 54 -29.55 29.00 16.09
CA PHE A 54 -29.61 28.25 17.34
C PHE A 54 -29.22 29.10 18.55
N ASP A 55 -29.79 28.77 19.72
CA ASP A 55 -29.21 29.17 21.00
C ASP A 55 -27.91 28.38 21.22
N LEU A 56 -26.78 29.10 21.17
CA LEU A 56 -25.44 28.53 21.32
C LEU A 56 -25.27 27.72 22.62
N ARG A 57 -26.05 28.04 23.67
CA ARG A 57 -25.98 27.32 24.95
C ARG A 57 -26.53 25.89 24.87
N ASN A 58 -27.46 25.65 23.94
CA ASN A 58 -28.12 24.35 23.77
C ASN A 58 -27.55 23.55 22.60
N LEU A 59 -26.74 24.18 21.75
CA LEU A 59 -26.20 23.58 20.53
C LEU A 59 -25.30 22.37 20.81
N ILE A 60 -24.48 22.42 21.86
CA ILE A 60 -23.56 21.34 22.25
C ILE A 60 -24.31 20.04 22.59
N ASN A 61 -25.56 20.15 23.05
CA ASN A 61 -26.39 18.99 23.43
C ASN A 61 -27.23 18.44 22.28
N LYS A 62 -27.04 18.93 21.04
CA LYS A 62 -27.77 18.44 19.86
C LYS A 62 -26.98 17.32 19.19
N ASP A 63 -27.65 16.22 18.86
CA ASP A 63 -27.03 15.04 18.25
C ASP A 63 -26.29 15.35 16.93
N PHE A 64 -26.81 16.29 16.13
CA PHE A 64 -26.20 16.67 14.85
C PHE A 64 -24.96 17.57 14.99
N TYR A 65 -24.74 18.20 16.15
CA TYR A 65 -23.73 19.26 16.28
C TYR A 65 -22.32 18.74 16.03
N LEU A 66 -22.00 17.56 16.57
CA LEU A 66 -20.68 16.96 16.44
C LEU A 66 -20.36 16.57 14.99
N SER A 67 -21.29 15.89 14.32
CA SER A 67 -21.16 15.55 12.89
C SER A 67 -21.01 16.80 12.02
N LEU A 68 -21.69 17.88 12.36
CA LEU A 68 -21.64 19.12 11.59
C LEU A 68 -20.34 19.92 11.85
N GLN A 69 -19.81 19.93 13.07
CA GLN A 69 -18.47 20.46 13.38
C GLN A 69 -17.38 19.70 12.63
N ILE A 70 -17.52 18.39 12.51
CA ILE A 70 -16.62 17.55 11.73
C ILE A 70 -16.64 17.92 10.25
N LEU A 71 -17.83 18.00 9.66
CA LEU A 71 -17.98 18.36 8.25
C LEU A 71 -17.49 19.78 7.99
N GLU A 72 -17.68 20.71 8.92
CA GLU A 72 -17.11 22.06 8.83
C GLU A 72 -15.58 22.04 8.93
N GLY A 73 -15.02 21.18 9.78
CA GLY A 73 -13.58 20.94 9.88
C GLY A 73 -12.96 20.37 8.61
N THR A 74 -13.58 19.33 8.02
CA THR A 74 -13.12 18.73 6.76
C THR A 74 -13.32 19.65 5.57
N TRP A 75 -14.31 20.55 5.64
CA TRP A 75 -14.45 21.63 4.66
C TRP A 75 -13.33 22.67 4.79
N HIS A 76 -12.96 23.05 6.01
CA HIS A 76 -11.85 23.97 6.26
C HIS A 76 -10.48 23.39 5.84
N SER A 77 -10.28 22.08 5.90
CA SER A 77 -9.08 21.39 5.40
C SER A 77 -9.09 21.16 3.88
N GLU A 78 -10.11 21.62 3.15
CA GLU A 78 -10.31 21.40 1.71
C GLU A 78 -10.51 19.92 1.30
N GLU A 79 -10.79 19.04 2.25
CA GLU A 79 -11.07 17.62 2.02
C GLU A 79 -12.54 17.36 1.63
N LEU A 80 -13.46 18.18 2.17
CA LEU A 80 -14.87 18.15 1.84
C LEU A 80 -15.19 19.16 0.73
N ILE A 81 -15.42 18.65 -0.49
CA ILE A 81 -15.55 19.45 -1.71
C ILE A 81 -17.01 19.87 -1.91
N GLU A 82 -17.29 21.17 -1.96
CA GLU A 82 -18.63 21.68 -2.31
C GLU A 82 -18.95 21.41 -3.79
N LYS A 83 -20.08 20.75 -4.06
CA LYS A 83 -20.56 20.43 -5.41
C LYS A 83 -21.57 21.45 -5.96
N GLY A 84 -22.08 22.32 -5.08
CA GLY A 84 -23.11 23.32 -5.37
C GLY A 84 -24.43 23.01 -4.64
N ASP A 85 -25.27 24.03 -4.47
CA ASP A 85 -26.57 23.95 -3.81
C ASP A 85 -26.54 23.19 -2.46
N GLY A 86 -25.60 23.51 -1.56
CA GLY A 86 -25.51 22.90 -0.22
C GLY A 86 -25.21 21.39 -0.21
N SER A 87 -24.69 20.85 -1.33
CA SER A 87 -24.15 19.49 -1.41
C SER A 87 -22.62 19.49 -1.29
N TYR A 88 -22.11 18.51 -0.58
CA TYR A 88 -20.70 18.34 -0.24
C TYR A 88 -20.27 16.91 -0.51
N PHE A 89 -19.05 16.72 -1.01
CA PHE A 89 -18.52 15.42 -1.35
C PHE A 89 -17.19 15.16 -0.63
N LEU A 90 -17.12 14.04 0.09
CA LEU A 90 -15.92 13.54 0.74
C LEU A 90 -15.38 12.34 -0.03
N HIS A 91 -14.15 12.43 -0.53
CA HIS A 91 -13.54 11.36 -1.32
C HIS A 91 -13.14 10.16 -0.43
N ILE A 92 -13.18 8.95 -1.00
CA ILE A 92 -12.84 7.73 -0.27
C ILE A 92 -11.39 7.73 0.25
N ASP A 93 -10.45 8.32 -0.49
CA ASP A 93 -9.04 8.38 -0.05
C ASP A 93 -8.90 9.11 1.29
N THR A 94 -9.67 10.17 1.50
CA THR A 94 -9.71 10.87 2.80
C THR A 94 -10.21 9.94 3.89
N ILE A 95 -11.28 9.19 3.64
CA ILE A 95 -11.83 8.22 4.61
C ILE A 95 -10.80 7.14 4.96
N TYR A 96 -10.04 6.66 3.97
CA TYR A 96 -8.96 5.67 4.15
C TYR A 96 -7.77 6.21 4.95
N GLN A 97 -7.40 7.49 4.77
CA GLN A 97 -6.35 8.11 5.60
C GLN A 97 -6.71 8.04 7.09
N TYR A 98 -7.98 8.25 7.43
CA TYR A 98 -8.45 8.16 8.81
C TYR A 98 -8.64 6.72 9.32
N GLN A 99 -8.78 5.72 8.44
CA GLN A 99 -8.75 4.30 8.84
C GLN A 99 -7.33 3.83 9.19
N ASN A 100 -6.34 4.13 8.34
CA ASN A 100 -4.97 3.62 8.48
C ASN A 100 -4.19 4.27 9.63
N SER A 101 -4.61 5.47 10.08
CA SER A 101 -3.98 6.18 11.20
C SER A 101 -4.15 5.51 12.58
N ALA A 102 -4.82 4.35 12.65
CA ALA A 102 -4.88 3.53 13.86
C ALA A 102 -3.68 2.59 14.03
N GLU A 103 -2.87 2.36 12.98
CA GLU A 103 -1.65 1.52 13.05
C GLU A 103 -0.42 2.30 13.54
N ASP A 104 -0.45 3.64 13.51
CA ASP A 104 0.59 4.52 14.09
C ASP A 104 0.22 4.93 15.54
N GLU A 105 0.22 3.96 16.46
CA GLU A 105 -0.15 4.16 17.87
C GLU A 105 0.79 5.10 18.67
N GLU A 106 1.87 5.63 18.11
CA GLU A 106 2.90 6.35 18.89
C GLU A 106 2.86 7.89 18.83
N SER A 107 2.02 8.53 18.01
CA SER A 107 2.12 9.99 17.82
C SER A 107 0.81 10.80 17.88
N LEU A 108 -0.35 10.25 17.50
CA LEU A 108 -1.60 11.02 17.41
C LEU A 108 -2.82 10.21 17.90
N GLY A 109 -2.89 10.00 19.22
CA GLY A 109 -3.86 9.12 19.87
C GLY A 109 -5.34 9.48 19.69
N GLU A 110 -6.22 8.47 19.77
CA GLU A 110 -7.70 8.47 19.92
C GLU A 110 -8.55 9.44 19.07
N GLY A 111 -7.97 10.33 18.28
CA GLY A 111 -8.66 11.41 17.56
C GLY A 111 -9.17 10.98 16.19
N ASN A 112 -8.46 10.08 15.50
CA ASN A 112 -8.76 9.74 14.12
C ASN A 112 -9.85 8.66 13.96
N ARG A 113 -9.91 7.66 14.86
CA ARG A 113 -11.04 6.70 14.94
C ARG A 113 -12.39 7.41 15.14
N LYS A 114 -12.38 8.58 15.79
CA LYS A 114 -13.60 9.37 16.03
C LYS A 114 -14.23 9.89 14.73
N LEU A 115 -13.47 10.19 13.66
CA LEU A 115 -14.08 10.73 12.45
C LEU A 115 -15.04 9.71 11.81
N ASN A 116 -14.57 8.49 11.56
CA ASN A 116 -15.36 7.45 10.93
C ASN A 116 -16.54 7.05 11.82
N GLU A 117 -16.32 6.86 13.12
CA GLU A 117 -17.40 6.57 14.07
C GLU A 117 -18.48 7.67 14.07
N LEU A 118 -18.07 8.93 14.04
CA LEU A 118 -18.99 10.09 14.06
C LEU A 118 -19.68 10.35 12.71
N LEU A 119 -19.12 9.83 11.62
CA LEU A 119 -19.79 9.72 10.32
C LEU A 119 -20.65 8.44 10.21
N GLY A 120 -20.69 7.62 11.26
CA GLY A 120 -21.45 6.37 11.30
C GLY A 120 -20.84 5.28 10.40
N LEU A 121 -19.52 5.25 10.28
CA LEU A 121 -18.75 4.29 9.51
C LEU A 121 -18.04 3.32 10.47
N LYS A 122 -18.43 2.05 10.43
CA LYS A 122 -17.80 0.96 11.18
C LYS A 122 -16.63 0.37 10.36
N PRO A 123 -15.48 0.07 10.98
CA PRO A 123 -14.40 -0.63 10.29
C PRO A 123 -14.79 -2.08 9.97
N ASP A 124 -14.06 -2.71 9.04
CA ASP A 124 -14.30 -4.05 8.55
C ASP A 124 -13.56 -5.17 9.31
N GLU A 125 -12.87 -4.83 10.40
CA GLU A 125 -12.07 -5.75 11.24
C GLU A 125 -12.87 -6.97 11.74
N ASP A 126 -14.15 -6.77 12.09
CA ASP A 126 -15.02 -7.81 12.64
C ASP A 126 -15.84 -8.56 11.56
N LEU A 127 -15.55 -8.36 10.28
CA LEU A 127 -16.29 -8.98 9.18
C LEU A 127 -15.71 -10.35 8.83
N GLU A 128 -16.52 -11.39 8.94
CA GLU A 128 -16.21 -12.70 8.37
C GLU A 128 -16.65 -12.74 6.90
N ILE A 129 -15.68 -12.78 5.99
CA ILE A 129 -15.91 -12.87 4.54
C ILE A 129 -15.65 -14.30 4.05
N THR A 130 -16.56 -14.82 3.24
CA THR A 130 -16.39 -16.09 2.52
C THR A 130 -16.74 -15.92 1.05
N ILE A 131 -15.86 -16.38 0.16
CA ILE A 131 -16.09 -16.43 -1.28
C ILE A 131 -16.74 -17.78 -1.63
N ASP A 132 -17.86 -17.69 -2.33
CA ASP A 132 -18.68 -18.81 -2.79
C ASP A 132 -18.86 -18.74 -4.31
N ASN A 133 -19.46 -19.77 -4.90
CA ASN A 133 -19.74 -19.79 -6.34
C ASN A 133 -21.11 -20.40 -6.67
N SER A 134 -21.64 -19.99 -7.81
CA SER A 134 -22.64 -20.76 -8.55
C SER A 134 -22.01 -21.33 -9.81
N GLY A 135 -22.42 -22.54 -10.21
CA GLY A 135 -21.84 -23.22 -11.38
C GLY A 135 -20.45 -23.78 -11.12
N VAL A 136 -19.82 -24.37 -12.14
CA VAL A 136 -18.46 -24.96 -12.06
C VAL A 136 -17.50 -24.04 -12.80
N ILE A 137 -16.24 -23.89 -12.37
CA ILE A 137 -15.28 -23.02 -13.06
C ILE A 137 -15.18 -23.44 -14.54
N GLY A 138 -15.22 -22.46 -15.44
CA GLY A 138 -15.23 -22.71 -16.87
C GLY A 138 -16.59 -23.18 -17.37
N SER A 139 -17.71 -22.92 -16.70
CA SER A 139 -19.07 -23.11 -17.22
C SER A 139 -19.73 -21.76 -17.50
N SER A 140 -20.72 -21.73 -18.39
CA SER A 140 -21.41 -20.47 -18.75
C SER A 140 -22.22 -19.86 -17.60
N ASN A 141 -22.54 -20.64 -16.57
CA ASN A 141 -23.23 -20.17 -15.38
C ASN A 141 -22.30 -19.99 -14.16
N PHE A 142 -20.98 -20.06 -14.37
CA PHE A 142 -20.02 -19.80 -13.31
C PHE A 142 -20.09 -18.34 -12.87
N LYS A 143 -20.28 -18.10 -11.57
CA LYS A 143 -20.18 -16.78 -10.96
C LYS A 143 -19.63 -16.91 -9.55
N LEU A 144 -18.68 -16.05 -9.21
CA LEU A 144 -18.26 -15.85 -7.84
C LEU A 144 -19.28 -14.98 -7.12
N LYS A 145 -19.40 -15.20 -5.81
CA LYS A 145 -20.21 -14.41 -4.89
C LYS A 145 -19.47 -14.32 -3.58
N TYR A 146 -19.79 -13.32 -2.77
CA TYR A 146 -19.27 -13.22 -1.42
C TYR A 146 -20.40 -13.23 -0.39
N ILE A 147 -20.10 -13.83 0.75
CA ILE A 147 -20.94 -13.83 1.94
C ILE A 147 -20.18 -13.05 2.99
N ILE A 148 -20.79 -12.00 3.51
CA ILE A 148 -20.21 -11.19 4.58
C ILE A 148 -21.11 -11.30 5.79
N LYS A 149 -20.49 -11.63 6.91
CA LYS A 149 -21.14 -11.77 8.20
C LYS A 149 -20.47 -10.87 9.21
N ALA A 150 -21.22 -9.92 9.73
CA ALA A 150 -20.82 -9.12 10.88
C ALA A 150 -21.17 -9.85 12.18
N GLU A 151 -20.41 -9.62 13.25
CA GLU A 151 -20.64 -10.23 14.56
C GLU A 151 -22.03 -9.88 15.13
N GLN A 152 -22.43 -8.61 15.04
CA GLN A 152 -23.66 -8.10 15.65
C GLN A 152 -24.88 -8.25 14.73
N GLU A 153 -24.73 -7.95 13.44
CA GLU A 153 -25.83 -7.88 12.47
C GLU A 153 -26.04 -9.21 11.70
N GLY A 154 -25.10 -10.16 11.82
CA GLY A 154 -25.15 -11.43 11.09
C GLY A 154 -24.85 -11.24 9.60
N TYR A 155 -25.56 -11.97 8.72
CA TYR A 155 -25.26 -12.04 7.28
C TYR A 155 -25.68 -10.77 6.52
N ILE A 156 -24.87 -9.71 6.60
CA ILE A 156 -25.18 -8.41 5.99
C ILE A 156 -25.27 -8.46 4.46
N SER A 157 -24.46 -9.28 3.77
CA SER A 157 -24.49 -9.35 2.31
C SER A 157 -25.76 -9.99 1.73
N LYS A 158 -26.61 -10.61 2.56
CA LYS A 158 -27.91 -11.15 2.14
C LYS A 158 -29.02 -10.10 2.12
N PHE A 159 -28.87 -9.03 2.90
CA PHE A 159 -29.93 -8.05 3.13
C PHE A 159 -29.58 -6.68 2.56
N TYR A 160 -28.29 -6.37 2.45
CA TYR A 160 -27.80 -5.06 2.02
C TYR A 160 -26.94 -5.19 0.76
N GLN A 161 -27.13 -4.26 -0.18
CA GLN A 161 -26.33 -4.15 -1.38
C GLN A 161 -25.14 -3.23 -1.12
N ARG A 162 -23.95 -3.68 -1.55
CA ARG A 162 -22.71 -2.88 -1.47
C ARG A 162 -22.82 -1.64 -2.35
N ALA A 163 -22.29 -0.52 -1.87
CA ALA A 163 -22.11 0.72 -2.63
C ALA A 163 -20.62 1.09 -2.60
N GLY A 164 -19.86 0.66 -3.62
CA GLY A 164 -18.39 0.76 -3.66
C GLY A 164 -17.73 0.23 -2.38
N PRO A 165 -17.00 1.05 -1.62
CA PRO A 165 -16.31 0.62 -0.41
C PRO A 165 -17.25 0.49 0.80
N PHE A 166 -18.56 0.69 0.64
CA PHE A 166 -19.50 0.72 1.76
C PHE A 166 -20.51 -0.42 1.75
N PHE A 167 -20.81 -0.97 2.94
CA PHE A 167 -21.99 -1.80 3.18
C PHE A 167 -22.99 -1.05 4.07
N PRO A 168 -24.07 -0.49 3.51
CA PRO A 168 -25.06 0.23 4.30
C PRO A 168 -25.83 -0.72 5.22
N LEU A 169 -25.96 -0.36 6.49
CA LEU A 169 -26.83 -1.07 7.45
C LEU A 169 -28.16 -0.34 7.61
N ASN A 170 -28.11 0.99 7.63
CA ASN A 170 -29.26 1.89 7.66
C ASN A 170 -28.81 3.28 7.16
N ASP A 171 -29.72 4.26 7.19
CA ASP A 171 -29.47 5.62 6.68
C ASP A 171 -28.24 6.28 7.33
N ASN A 172 -27.95 5.94 8.59
CA ASN A 172 -26.90 6.59 9.40
C ASN A 172 -25.68 5.69 9.66
N GLN A 173 -25.75 4.39 9.37
CA GLN A 173 -24.68 3.44 9.67
C GLN A 173 -24.30 2.60 8.47
N ALA A 174 -23.00 2.46 8.24
CA ALA A 174 -22.45 1.59 7.21
C ALA A 174 -21.12 1.01 7.68
N TYR A 175 -20.76 -0.16 7.16
CA TYR A 175 -19.37 -0.61 7.18
C TYR A 175 -18.59 0.09 6.07
N VAL A 176 -17.36 0.47 6.36
CA VAL A 176 -16.38 0.93 5.37
C VAL A 176 -15.30 -0.13 5.24
N LEU A 177 -15.18 -0.68 4.05
CA LEU A 177 -14.23 -1.72 3.72
C LEU A 177 -12.88 -1.08 3.41
N ASN A 178 -11.81 -1.68 3.93
CA ASN A 178 -10.47 -1.25 3.59
C ASN A 178 -10.22 -1.36 2.08
N LYS A 179 -9.22 -0.62 1.59
CA LYS A 179 -8.90 -0.53 0.16
C LYS A 179 -8.67 -1.90 -0.49
N LYS A 180 -7.88 -2.77 0.17
CA LYS A 180 -7.52 -4.09 -0.37
C LYS A 180 -8.75 -5.00 -0.49
N LEU A 181 -9.63 -4.99 0.52
CA LEU A 181 -10.88 -5.76 0.48
C LEU A 181 -11.82 -5.23 -0.60
N THR A 182 -11.93 -3.92 -0.74
CA THR A 182 -12.75 -3.27 -1.78
C THR A 182 -12.31 -3.72 -3.17
N GLU A 183 -10.99 -3.73 -3.45
CA GLU A 183 -10.46 -4.24 -4.73
C GLU A 183 -10.86 -5.69 -5.03
N VAL A 184 -10.83 -6.57 -4.02
CA VAL A 184 -11.23 -7.97 -4.20
C VAL A 184 -12.72 -8.09 -4.52
N LEU A 185 -13.57 -7.35 -3.81
CA LEU A 185 -15.01 -7.39 -4.04
C LEU A 185 -15.40 -6.73 -5.37
N ASP A 186 -14.69 -5.68 -5.78
CA ASP A 186 -14.85 -5.03 -7.09
C ASP A 186 -14.54 -6.01 -8.22
N LEU A 187 -13.49 -6.84 -8.08
CA LEU A 187 -13.22 -7.90 -9.04
C LEU A 187 -14.38 -8.90 -9.09
N ILE A 188 -14.93 -9.30 -7.94
CA ILE A 188 -16.05 -10.25 -7.89
C ILE A 188 -17.33 -9.70 -8.55
N ASP A 189 -17.60 -8.42 -8.32
CA ASP A 189 -18.78 -7.74 -8.87
C ASP A 189 -18.66 -7.47 -10.38
N ASN A 190 -17.44 -7.50 -10.93
CA ASN A 190 -17.15 -7.30 -12.36
C ASN A 190 -16.50 -8.56 -12.99
N PRO A 191 -17.25 -9.67 -13.12
CA PRO A 191 -16.73 -10.89 -13.74
C PRO A 191 -16.46 -10.70 -15.25
N PRO A 192 -15.53 -11.47 -15.84
CA PRO A 192 -15.27 -11.42 -17.28
C PRO A 192 -16.50 -11.86 -18.10
N GLU A 193 -16.65 -11.27 -19.28
CA GLU A 193 -17.70 -11.65 -20.23
C GLU A 193 -17.38 -12.99 -20.90
N GLU A 194 -16.10 -13.22 -21.20
CA GLU A 194 -15.64 -14.39 -21.94
C GLU A 194 -15.35 -15.58 -21.03
N ARG A 195 -15.77 -16.77 -21.48
CA ARG A 195 -15.61 -18.02 -20.71
C ARG A 195 -14.14 -18.39 -20.50
N GLU A 196 -13.29 -18.08 -21.47
CA GLU A 196 -11.87 -18.43 -21.45
C GLU A 196 -11.10 -17.66 -20.37
N GLU A 197 -11.53 -16.43 -20.08
CA GLU A 197 -10.96 -15.54 -19.07
C GLU A 197 -11.35 -15.93 -17.64
N GLN A 198 -12.38 -16.78 -17.45
CA GLN A 198 -12.87 -17.18 -16.12
C GLN A 198 -11.78 -17.83 -15.26
N PHE A 199 -10.84 -18.55 -15.87
CA PHE A 199 -9.78 -19.24 -15.14
C PHE A 199 -8.74 -18.26 -14.57
N GLU A 200 -8.30 -17.31 -15.38
CA GLU A 200 -7.39 -16.23 -14.96
C GLU A 200 -8.07 -15.33 -13.94
N TYR A 201 -9.32 -14.94 -14.21
CA TYR A 201 -10.15 -14.18 -13.28
C TYR A 201 -10.24 -14.84 -11.91
N PHE A 202 -10.54 -16.14 -11.85
CA PHE A 202 -10.59 -16.86 -10.58
C PHE A 202 -9.23 -16.91 -9.90
N ALA A 203 -8.14 -17.16 -10.65
CA ALA A 203 -6.79 -17.17 -10.11
C ALA A 203 -6.42 -15.82 -9.46
N LYS A 204 -6.77 -14.71 -10.12
CA LYS A 204 -6.55 -13.34 -9.62
C LYS A 204 -7.35 -13.05 -8.35
N VAL A 205 -8.64 -13.40 -8.33
CA VAL A 205 -9.47 -13.27 -7.12
C VAL A 205 -8.90 -14.12 -5.99
N LYS A 206 -8.51 -15.36 -6.27
CA LYS A 206 -7.93 -16.28 -5.28
C LYS A 206 -6.64 -15.74 -4.67
N SER A 207 -5.74 -15.21 -5.50
CA SER A 207 -4.47 -14.62 -5.06
C SER A 207 -4.70 -13.44 -4.11
N LYS A 208 -5.47 -12.43 -4.53
CA LYS A 208 -5.74 -11.23 -3.70
C LYS A 208 -6.52 -11.54 -2.43
N ALA A 209 -7.50 -12.45 -2.49
CA ALA A 209 -8.29 -12.83 -1.33
C ALA A 209 -7.49 -13.61 -0.29
N LYS A 210 -6.54 -14.47 -0.71
CA LYS A 210 -5.64 -15.19 0.20
C LYS A 210 -4.73 -14.25 0.97
N LYS A 211 -4.25 -13.16 0.36
CA LYS A 211 -3.46 -12.11 1.04
C LYS A 211 -4.24 -11.39 2.15
N LEU A 212 -5.57 -11.56 2.19
CA LEU A 212 -6.49 -10.99 3.19
C LEU A 212 -7.12 -12.08 4.09
N ASP A 213 -6.60 -13.31 4.06
CA ASP A 213 -7.12 -14.45 4.82
C ASP A 213 -8.63 -14.73 4.61
N ILE A 214 -9.16 -14.36 3.44
CA ILE A 214 -10.56 -14.59 3.09
C ILE A 214 -10.78 -16.07 2.79
N LYS A 215 -11.83 -16.65 3.40
CA LYS A 215 -12.16 -18.07 3.23
C LYS A 215 -12.82 -18.34 1.89
N PHE A 216 -12.56 -19.51 1.33
CA PHE A 216 -13.29 -20.03 0.18
C PHE A 216 -14.19 -21.19 0.60
N ASN A 217 -15.23 -21.46 -0.19
CA ASN A 217 -15.94 -22.73 -0.06
C ASN A 217 -15.00 -23.93 -0.40
N PRO A 218 -15.34 -25.16 0.01
CA PRO A 218 -14.47 -26.31 -0.20
C PRO A 218 -14.14 -26.63 -1.66
N TYR A 219 -15.06 -26.30 -2.58
CA TYR A 219 -14.85 -26.51 -4.00
C TYR A 219 -13.75 -25.58 -4.54
N LEU A 220 -13.90 -24.27 -4.34
CA LEU A 220 -12.93 -23.25 -4.78
C LEU A 220 -11.58 -23.38 -4.07
N GLU A 221 -11.57 -23.79 -2.79
CA GLU A 221 -10.34 -24.02 -2.04
C GLU A 221 -9.50 -25.13 -2.70
N GLY A 222 -10.14 -26.22 -3.11
CA GLY A 222 -9.49 -27.40 -3.68
C GLY A 222 -8.96 -27.25 -5.12
N GLU A 223 -9.28 -26.14 -5.79
CA GLU A 223 -8.90 -25.83 -7.17
C GLU A 223 -7.52 -25.16 -7.22
N GLU A 224 -6.59 -25.69 -8.02
CA GLU A 224 -5.17 -25.31 -8.01
C GLU A 224 -4.85 -24.29 -9.12
N TYR A 225 -5.35 -23.06 -8.92
CA TYR A 225 -5.13 -21.91 -9.79
C TYR A 225 -4.26 -20.88 -9.07
N PHE A 226 -3.22 -20.40 -9.77
CA PHE A 226 -2.24 -19.46 -9.24
C PHE A 226 -2.14 -18.23 -10.12
N PHE A 227 -2.01 -17.07 -9.50
CA PHE A 227 -1.76 -15.78 -10.14
C PHE A 227 -0.67 -15.08 -9.36
N PRO A 228 0.62 -15.38 -9.64
CA PRO A 228 1.74 -14.85 -8.89
C PRO A 228 1.93 -13.36 -9.18
N GLU A 229 1.99 -12.57 -8.12
CA GLU A 229 2.29 -11.13 -8.16
C GLU A 229 3.58 -10.82 -7.40
N ASP A 230 3.93 -11.64 -6.40
CA ASP A 230 5.03 -11.36 -5.48
C ASP A 230 6.33 -12.01 -6.00
N LEU A 231 7.09 -11.22 -6.77
CA LEU A 231 8.41 -11.58 -7.28
C LEU A 231 9.49 -11.37 -6.21
N ASP A 232 10.31 -12.38 -5.98
CA ASP A 232 11.50 -12.35 -5.14
C ASP A 232 12.73 -12.73 -5.98
N ILE A 233 13.91 -12.37 -5.48
CA ILE A 233 15.20 -12.69 -6.09
C ILE A 233 16.09 -13.38 -5.07
N ASP A 234 16.45 -14.62 -5.38
CA ASP A 234 17.51 -15.32 -4.69
C ASP A 234 18.85 -14.88 -5.26
N ILE A 235 19.79 -14.54 -4.38
CA ILE A 235 21.13 -14.12 -4.75
C ILE A 235 22.09 -15.27 -4.43
N GLU A 236 22.79 -15.76 -5.44
CA GLU A 236 23.87 -16.74 -5.31
C GLU A 236 25.21 -16.05 -5.60
N LEU A 237 26.12 -16.08 -4.64
CA LEU A 237 27.49 -15.59 -4.81
C LEU A 237 28.39 -16.75 -5.26
N GLU A 238 28.81 -16.78 -6.52
CA GLU A 238 29.74 -17.80 -7.00
C GLU A 238 31.22 -17.38 -6.79
N SER A 239 31.53 -16.09 -6.97
CA SER A 239 32.83 -15.50 -6.66
C SER A 239 32.66 -14.02 -6.29
N ILE A 240 33.74 -13.36 -5.87
CA ILE A 240 33.69 -11.95 -5.48
C ILE A 240 33.27 -11.00 -6.62
N ASP A 241 33.55 -11.41 -7.85
CA ASP A 241 33.27 -10.68 -9.08
C ASP A 241 32.11 -11.31 -9.87
N TYR A 242 31.38 -12.26 -9.29
CA TYR A 242 30.27 -12.93 -9.94
C TYR A 242 29.09 -13.20 -8.99
N LEU A 243 27.99 -12.50 -9.25
CA LEU A 243 26.70 -12.71 -8.60
C LEU A 243 25.69 -13.26 -9.60
N LYS A 244 24.87 -14.19 -9.13
CA LYS A 244 23.76 -14.74 -9.88
C LYS A 244 22.44 -14.42 -9.21
N LEU A 245 21.52 -13.80 -9.96
CA LEU A 245 20.19 -13.41 -9.52
C LEU A 245 19.16 -14.40 -10.08
N ASN A 246 18.51 -15.15 -9.21
CA ASN A 246 17.50 -16.13 -9.58
C ASN A 246 16.10 -15.61 -9.21
N PRO A 247 15.35 -15.02 -10.17
CA PRO A 247 13.99 -14.55 -9.92
C PRO A 247 13.03 -15.73 -9.70
N LYS A 248 12.20 -15.63 -8.67
CA LYS A 248 11.17 -16.62 -8.32
C LYS A 248 9.92 -15.94 -7.78
N PHE A 249 8.77 -16.58 -7.94
CA PHE A 249 7.53 -16.14 -7.29
C PHE A 249 7.37 -16.87 -5.96
N ASN A 250 7.14 -16.11 -4.89
CA ASN A 250 6.98 -16.66 -3.53
C ASN A 250 5.73 -17.53 -3.38
N ASP A 251 4.71 -17.26 -4.17
CA ASP A 251 3.41 -17.94 -4.13
C ASP A 251 3.42 -19.31 -4.83
N LEU A 252 4.57 -19.67 -5.44
CA LEU A 252 4.74 -20.89 -6.22
C LEU A 252 5.81 -21.79 -5.62
N ASP A 253 5.64 -23.10 -5.74
CA ASP A 253 6.71 -24.06 -5.46
C ASP A 253 7.77 -24.07 -6.57
N ASP A 254 8.89 -24.77 -6.34
CA ASP A 254 10.03 -24.81 -7.27
C ASP A 254 9.64 -25.34 -8.66
N GLN A 255 8.74 -26.33 -8.73
CA GLN A 255 8.32 -26.93 -10.00
C GLN A 255 7.44 -25.97 -10.79
N LEU A 256 6.49 -25.31 -10.12
CA LEU A 256 5.63 -24.29 -10.72
C LEU A 256 6.42 -23.05 -11.13
N ASN A 257 7.45 -22.66 -10.37
CA ASN A 257 8.38 -21.59 -10.74
C ASN A 257 9.12 -21.91 -12.04
N GLN A 258 9.67 -23.13 -12.18
CA GLN A 258 10.33 -23.55 -13.43
C GLN A 258 9.38 -23.56 -14.63
N ASP A 259 8.12 -23.97 -14.42
CA ASP A 259 7.13 -23.98 -15.50
C ASP A 259 6.66 -22.56 -15.85
N ALA A 260 6.58 -21.67 -14.88
CA ALA A 260 6.32 -20.24 -15.09
C ALA A 260 7.46 -19.57 -15.86
N GLU A 261 8.73 -19.83 -15.50
CA GLU A 261 9.92 -19.34 -16.22
C GLU A 261 9.87 -19.75 -17.70
N LYS A 262 9.58 -21.02 -18.00
CA LYS A 262 9.44 -21.51 -19.38
C LYS A 262 8.32 -20.80 -20.13
N ALA A 263 7.16 -20.62 -19.50
CA ALA A 263 6.03 -19.90 -20.11
C ALA A 263 6.38 -18.44 -20.42
N ILE A 264 7.04 -17.74 -19.49
CA ILE A 264 7.50 -16.36 -19.69
C ILE A 264 8.48 -16.26 -20.88
N ASN A 265 9.43 -17.19 -20.97
CA ASN A 265 10.43 -17.24 -22.04
C ASN A 265 9.81 -17.55 -23.41
N ASN A 266 8.79 -18.39 -23.46
CA ASN A 266 8.01 -18.67 -24.67
C ASN A 266 6.98 -17.57 -24.99
N ASN A 267 6.89 -16.55 -24.14
CA ASN A 267 5.92 -15.47 -24.22
C ASN A 267 4.46 -15.93 -24.06
N ASP A 268 4.22 -17.08 -23.43
CA ASP A 268 2.91 -17.56 -23.03
C ASP A 268 2.38 -16.76 -21.82
N ASN A 269 1.06 -16.75 -21.63
CA ASN A 269 0.40 -16.07 -20.50
C ASN A 269 -0.02 -17.04 -19.38
N TYR A 270 0.12 -18.35 -19.61
CA TYR A 270 -0.18 -19.35 -18.60
C TYR A 270 0.62 -20.64 -18.84
N THR A 271 0.72 -21.46 -17.80
CA THR A 271 1.23 -22.83 -17.87
C THR A 271 0.27 -23.79 -17.17
N VAL A 272 0.32 -25.07 -17.58
CA VAL A 272 -0.49 -26.14 -17.00
C VAL A 272 0.43 -27.30 -16.64
N ASN A 273 0.47 -27.65 -15.36
CA ASN A 273 1.13 -28.84 -14.85
C ASN A 273 0.09 -29.83 -14.31
N LYS A 274 0.40 -31.13 -14.37
CA LYS A 274 -0.44 -32.21 -13.85
C LYS A 274 0.28 -32.91 -12.72
N THR A 275 -0.06 -32.55 -11.48
CA THR A 275 0.53 -33.12 -10.28
C THR A 275 -0.55 -33.86 -9.49
N GLY A 276 -0.31 -35.12 -9.11
CA GLY A 276 -1.26 -35.90 -8.30
C GLY A 276 -2.65 -36.12 -8.92
N GLY A 277 -2.78 -35.98 -10.25
CA GLY A 277 -4.05 -36.12 -10.97
C GLY A 277 -4.91 -34.84 -11.04
N LYS A 278 -4.46 -33.73 -10.44
CA LYS A 278 -5.08 -32.41 -10.59
C LYS A 278 -4.30 -31.56 -11.60
N ASN A 279 -5.01 -30.64 -12.26
CA ASN A 279 -4.37 -29.65 -13.12
C ASN A 279 -4.02 -28.43 -12.26
N GLN A 280 -2.73 -28.13 -12.17
CA GLN A 280 -2.22 -26.88 -11.64
C GLN A 280 -2.09 -25.90 -12.78
N ARG A 281 -2.73 -24.73 -12.65
CA ARG A 281 -2.66 -23.68 -13.67
C ARG A 281 -2.08 -22.41 -13.09
N VAL A 282 -1.04 -21.90 -13.72
CA VAL A 282 -0.40 -20.63 -13.33
C VAL A 282 -0.67 -19.62 -14.43
N PHE A 283 -1.30 -18.50 -14.10
CA PHE A 283 -1.59 -17.39 -15.00
C PHE A 283 -0.68 -16.22 -14.65
N ILE A 284 0.04 -15.70 -15.63
CA ILE A 284 1.10 -14.71 -15.39
C ILE A 284 0.64 -13.39 -15.98
N GLY A 285 0.35 -12.43 -15.09
CA GLY A 285 -0.04 -11.08 -15.48
C GLY A 285 1.06 -10.35 -16.26
N PRO A 286 0.69 -9.33 -17.06
CA PRO A 286 1.66 -8.58 -17.86
C PRO A 286 2.74 -7.91 -17.02
N GLU A 287 2.37 -7.31 -15.87
CA GLU A 287 3.30 -6.67 -14.94
C GLU A 287 4.28 -7.67 -14.32
N SER A 288 3.79 -8.81 -13.81
CA SER A 288 4.64 -9.89 -13.28
C SER A 288 5.61 -10.42 -14.35
N LYS A 289 5.13 -10.54 -15.59
CA LYS A 289 5.94 -11.00 -16.74
C LYS A 289 7.04 -10.00 -17.12
N GLU A 290 6.73 -8.71 -17.13
CA GLU A 290 7.71 -7.65 -17.38
C GLU A 290 8.76 -7.58 -16.27
N SER A 291 8.30 -7.62 -15.02
CA SER A 291 9.17 -7.60 -13.83
C SER A 291 10.13 -8.79 -13.83
N TYR A 292 9.60 -9.99 -14.10
CA TYR A 292 10.41 -11.21 -14.20
C TYR A 292 11.43 -11.12 -15.34
N LYS A 293 11.04 -10.60 -16.51
CA LYS A 293 11.96 -10.40 -17.64
C LYS A 293 13.05 -9.37 -17.31
N HIS A 294 12.72 -8.30 -16.61
CA HIS A 294 13.69 -7.30 -16.16
C HIS A 294 14.71 -7.92 -15.20
N ALA A 295 14.26 -8.65 -14.19
CA ALA A 295 15.15 -9.37 -13.28
C ALA A 295 15.99 -10.43 -14.00
N SER A 296 15.40 -11.17 -14.94
CA SER A 296 16.09 -12.21 -15.71
C SER A 296 17.14 -11.64 -16.67
N ALA A 297 16.95 -10.43 -17.19
CA ALA A 297 17.94 -9.75 -18.02
C ALA A 297 19.23 -9.42 -17.24
N ASN A 298 19.11 -9.28 -15.92
CA ASN A 298 20.20 -9.02 -14.99
C ASN A 298 20.61 -10.28 -14.18
N ARG A 299 20.33 -11.49 -14.71
CA ARG A 299 20.59 -12.78 -14.03
C ARG A 299 22.05 -13.00 -13.64
N GLU A 300 22.98 -12.48 -14.42
CA GLU A 300 24.41 -12.62 -14.18
C GLU A 300 25.03 -11.22 -14.08
N LEU A 301 25.58 -10.91 -12.91
CA LEU A 301 26.29 -9.66 -12.65
C LEU A 301 27.77 -9.99 -12.50
N THR A 302 28.60 -9.30 -13.29
CA THR A 302 30.03 -9.58 -13.38
C THR A 302 30.88 -8.35 -13.14
N GLY A 303 32.07 -8.54 -12.55
CA GLY A 303 33.03 -7.48 -12.34
C GLY A 303 32.44 -6.32 -11.53
N SER A 304 32.65 -5.09 -12.03
CA SER A 304 32.20 -3.84 -11.40
C SER A 304 30.67 -3.73 -11.22
N GLN A 305 29.88 -4.58 -11.89
CA GLN A 305 28.43 -4.63 -11.69
C GLN A 305 28.05 -5.18 -10.32
N VAL A 306 28.90 -6.00 -9.70
CA VAL A 306 28.66 -6.57 -8.36
C VAL A 306 28.61 -5.48 -7.29
N PRO A 307 29.65 -4.63 -7.11
CA PRO A 307 29.59 -3.55 -6.13
C PRO A 307 28.55 -2.47 -6.51
N ASP A 308 28.33 -2.20 -7.80
CA ASP A 308 27.29 -1.25 -8.24
C ASP A 308 25.88 -1.73 -7.87
N PHE A 309 25.61 -3.03 -7.98
CA PHE A 309 24.35 -3.63 -7.53
C PHE A 309 24.17 -3.56 -6.01
N ILE A 310 25.24 -3.77 -5.24
CA ILE A 310 25.21 -3.70 -3.77
C ILE A 310 24.90 -2.28 -3.29
N GLU A 311 25.45 -1.25 -3.95
CA GLU A 311 25.16 0.15 -3.66
C GLU A 311 23.80 0.61 -4.22
N ASN A 312 23.41 0.13 -5.41
CA ASN A 312 22.20 0.56 -6.11
C ASN A 312 21.41 -0.62 -6.73
N PRO A 313 20.70 -1.42 -5.90
CA PRO A 313 19.94 -2.56 -6.39
C PRO A 313 18.85 -2.20 -7.43
N MET A 314 18.21 -1.04 -7.26
CA MET A 314 17.10 -0.58 -8.12
C MET A 314 17.48 -0.38 -9.58
N LYS A 315 18.78 -0.25 -9.88
CA LYS A 315 19.26 -0.20 -11.26
C LYS A 315 19.07 -1.54 -12.00
N TYR A 316 19.07 -2.64 -11.26
CA TYR A 316 19.06 -4.01 -11.81
C TYR A 316 17.75 -4.75 -11.52
N LEU A 317 17.02 -4.31 -10.50
CA LEU A 317 15.79 -4.93 -10.04
C LEU A 317 14.56 -4.14 -10.50
N PRO A 318 13.41 -4.80 -10.75
CA PRO A 318 12.17 -4.10 -11.03
C PRO A 318 11.62 -3.41 -9.77
N ASP A 319 10.79 -2.38 -9.98
CA ASP A 319 10.29 -1.51 -8.92
C ASP A 319 9.39 -2.21 -7.88
N ASN A 320 8.84 -3.38 -8.22
CA ASN A 320 7.90 -4.13 -7.39
C ASN A 320 8.56 -5.11 -6.41
N ILE A 321 9.88 -5.11 -6.28
CA ILE A 321 10.58 -5.94 -5.28
C ILE A 321 10.57 -5.27 -3.92
N ASP A 322 10.24 -6.06 -2.90
CA ASP A 322 10.32 -5.68 -1.50
C ASP A 322 11.79 -5.48 -1.07
N LEU A 323 12.24 -4.22 -1.13
CA LEU A 323 13.61 -3.83 -0.82
C LEU A 323 13.98 -4.04 0.65
N GLU A 324 13.02 -4.09 1.58
CA GLU A 324 13.33 -4.27 3.00
C GLU A 324 13.85 -5.68 3.25
N LYS A 325 13.12 -6.69 2.77
CA LYS A 325 13.55 -8.10 2.81
C LYS A 325 14.82 -8.32 1.98
N PHE A 326 14.92 -7.63 0.86
CA PHE A 326 16.07 -7.73 -0.02
C PHE A 326 17.34 -7.12 0.59
N SER A 327 17.22 -6.00 1.30
CA SER A 327 18.33 -5.28 1.92
C SER A 327 19.06 -6.13 2.95
N GLU A 328 18.37 -6.99 3.69
CA GLU A 328 19.03 -7.92 4.63
C GLU A 328 19.97 -8.90 3.94
N ARG A 329 19.59 -9.40 2.75
CA ARG A 329 20.42 -10.31 1.95
C ARG A 329 21.64 -9.60 1.36
N VAL A 330 21.50 -8.34 0.99
CA VAL A 330 22.58 -7.50 0.44
C VAL A 330 23.52 -6.95 1.52
N LYS A 331 23.05 -6.76 2.76
CA LYS A 331 23.90 -6.28 3.87
C LYS A 331 25.14 -7.15 4.10
N GLY A 332 25.03 -8.48 4.00
CA GLY A 332 26.19 -9.37 4.10
C GLY A 332 27.18 -9.26 2.93
N LEU A 333 26.76 -8.69 1.79
CA LEU A 333 27.64 -8.42 0.65
C LEU A 333 28.33 -7.05 0.76
N LYS A 334 27.74 -6.09 1.50
CA LYS A 334 28.31 -4.74 1.73
C LYS A 334 29.63 -4.76 2.48
N GLU A 335 29.89 -5.79 3.29
CA GLU A 335 31.15 -5.99 3.99
C GLU A 335 32.36 -6.16 3.04
N ARG A 336 32.17 -6.23 1.72
CA ARG A 336 33.24 -6.42 0.73
C ARG A 336 33.44 -5.23 -0.22
N VAL A 337 32.74 -4.12 0.00
CA VAL A 337 32.86 -2.89 -0.77
C VAL A 337 33.48 -1.81 0.10
N TYR A 338 34.67 -1.37 -0.26
CA TYR A 338 35.47 -0.39 0.46
C TYR A 338 35.53 0.92 -0.30
N ARG A 339 35.56 2.02 0.45
CA ARG A 339 35.71 3.37 -0.08
C ARG A 339 37.09 3.90 0.21
N VAL A 340 37.62 4.60 -0.78
CA VAL A 340 38.89 5.28 -0.64
C VAL A 340 38.71 6.65 0.01
N GLN A 341 39.42 6.91 1.10
CA GLN A 341 39.49 8.21 1.75
C GLN A 341 40.94 8.73 1.78
N PRO A 342 41.27 9.80 1.05
CA PRO A 342 42.61 10.40 1.12
C PRO A 342 42.83 11.02 2.50
N PHE A 343 44.03 10.88 3.04
CA PHE A 343 44.42 11.54 4.29
C PHE A 343 45.75 12.29 4.14
N VAL A 344 45.91 13.27 5.02
CA VAL A 344 47.17 13.98 5.22
C VAL A 344 47.44 13.94 6.71
N SER A 345 48.53 13.28 7.12
CA SER A 345 48.91 13.19 8.52
C SER A 345 50.33 13.72 8.74
N SER A 346 50.56 14.37 9.89
CA SER A 346 51.91 14.79 10.29
C SER A 346 52.48 13.75 11.24
N SER A 347 53.74 13.34 11.03
CA SER A 347 54.40 12.39 11.93
C SER A 347 54.42 12.92 13.37
N LYS A 348 54.04 12.08 14.35
CA LYS A 348 54.12 12.41 15.79
C LYS A 348 55.58 12.29 16.24
N THR A 349 56.38 13.29 15.89
CA THR A 349 57.70 13.48 16.48
C THR A 349 57.73 14.86 17.13
N ASP A 350 58.32 14.99 18.32
CA ASP A 350 58.38 16.25 19.10
C ASP A 350 59.16 17.39 18.40
N GLN A 351 59.63 17.16 17.17
CA GLN A 351 60.08 18.18 16.23
C GLN A 351 59.13 18.18 15.03
N ILE A 352 58.22 19.16 15.01
CA ILE A 352 57.38 19.45 13.85
C ILE A 352 58.30 20.03 12.77
N ASP A 353 58.83 19.17 11.90
CA ASP A 353 59.38 19.60 10.62
C ASP A 353 58.19 19.84 9.68
N TRP A 354 58.02 21.08 9.21
CA TRP A 354 56.93 21.46 8.29
C TRP A 354 56.92 20.71 6.95
N PHE A 355 57.90 19.83 6.73
CA PHE A 355 58.08 19.05 5.52
C PHE A 355 57.87 17.54 5.71
N ASP A 356 57.63 17.05 6.94
CA ASP A 356 57.30 15.65 7.20
C ASP A 356 55.77 15.44 7.18
N ILE A 357 55.22 15.63 5.98
CA ILE A 357 53.81 15.40 5.67
C ILE A 357 53.71 14.01 5.05
N ASP A 358 53.02 13.10 5.74
CA ASP A 358 52.69 11.79 5.19
C ASP A 358 51.34 11.88 4.46
N VAL A 359 51.37 11.59 3.16
CA VAL A 359 50.21 11.65 2.27
C VAL A 359 49.92 10.24 1.82
N GLY A 360 48.83 9.70 2.33
CA GLY A 360 48.42 8.34 2.07
C GLY A 360 46.93 8.25 1.82
N VAL A 361 46.48 7.03 1.61
CA VAL A 361 45.11 6.74 1.27
C VAL A 361 44.61 5.61 2.16
N ASN A 362 43.50 5.84 2.86
CA ASN A 362 42.85 4.83 3.67
C ASN A 362 41.75 4.15 2.85
N ILE A 363 41.77 2.83 2.83
CA ILE A 363 40.67 2.00 2.35
C ILE A 363 39.81 1.68 3.58
N LYS A 364 38.53 2.09 3.56
CA LYS A 364 37.59 1.92 4.68
C LYS A 364 36.33 1.19 4.24
N ASN A 365 35.84 0.29 5.10
CA ASN A 365 34.53 -0.32 4.95
C ASN A 365 33.45 0.58 5.59
N GLU A 366 32.22 0.58 5.09
CA GLU A 366 31.11 1.33 5.71
C GLU A 366 30.69 0.76 7.08
N SER A 367 30.96 -0.52 7.32
CA SER A 367 30.41 -1.28 8.46
C SER A 367 31.29 -1.25 9.72
N ASP A 368 32.60 -1.07 9.60
CA ASP A 368 33.55 -1.14 10.72
C ASP A 368 34.69 -0.12 10.57
N GLU A 369 34.82 0.79 11.53
CA GLU A 369 35.95 1.74 11.64
C GLU A 369 37.29 1.04 12.00
N ALA A 370 37.28 -0.27 12.25
CA ALA A 370 38.43 -1.01 12.75
C ALA A 370 39.39 -1.53 11.65
N ASP A 371 38.90 -1.69 10.41
CA ASP A 371 39.69 -2.19 9.28
C ASP A 371 40.10 -1.03 8.35
N GLU A 372 41.00 -0.17 8.84
CA GLU A 372 41.67 0.83 8.00
C GLU A 372 42.95 0.23 7.40
N GLU A 373 42.90 -0.12 6.10
CA GLU A 373 44.12 -0.47 5.36
C GLU A 373 44.71 0.80 4.72
N GLN A 374 45.98 1.08 5.05
CA GLN A 374 46.70 2.22 4.47
C GLN A 374 47.44 1.76 3.21
N ILE A 375 47.17 2.42 2.08
CA ILE A 375 47.89 2.20 0.83
C ILE A 375 48.71 3.43 0.45
N GLU A 376 49.83 3.15 -0.21
CA GLU A 376 50.73 4.16 -0.75
C GLU A 376 50.09 4.91 -1.93
N LEU A 377 50.43 6.19 -2.10
CA LEU A 377 49.87 7.04 -3.15
C LEU A 377 50.11 6.47 -4.57
N SER A 378 51.26 5.84 -4.77
CA SER A 378 51.62 5.20 -6.06
C SER A 378 50.74 4.00 -6.39
N GLU A 379 50.26 3.28 -5.38
CA GLU A 379 49.37 2.14 -5.54
C GLU A 379 47.93 2.61 -5.78
N PHE A 380 47.51 3.69 -5.11
CA PHE A 380 46.24 4.36 -5.41
C PHE A 380 46.20 4.92 -6.84
N GLU A 381 47.27 5.56 -7.32
CA GLU A 381 47.36 6.05 -8.70
C GLU A 381 47.22 4.91 -9.73
N ARG A 382 47.75 3.72 -9.41
CA ARG A 382 47.57 2.52 -10.24
C ARG A 382 46.10 2.10 -10.29
N LEU A 383 45.41 2.06 -9.15
CA LEU A 383 43.98 1.71 -9.08
C LEU A 383 43.11 2.72 -9.85
N VAL A 384 43.35 4.02 -9.68
CA VAL A 384 42.62 5.08 -10.41
C VAL A 384 42.85 4.97 -11.92
N LYS A 385 44.08 4.65 -12.34
CA LYS A 385 44.40 4.45 -13.75
C LYS A 385 43.67 3.23 -14.30
N GLU A 386 43.62 2.13 -13.55
CA GLU A 386 42.89 0.92 -13.93
C GLU A 386 41.38 1.17 -14.07
N ALA A 387 40.75 1.85 -13.11
CA ALA A 387 39.36 2.31 -13.18
C ALA A 387 39.09 3.12 -14.45
N ARG A 388 39.95 4.12 -14.74
CA ARG A 388 39.80 4.99 -15.91
C ARG A 388 40.00 4.26 -17.24
N GLU A 389 40.91 3.29 -17.29
CA GLU A 389 41.15 2.47 -18.48
C GLU A 389 39.96 1.55 -18.78
N LYS A 390 39.29 1.04 -17.73
CA LYS A 390 38.10 0.20 -17.84
C LYS A 390 36.80 1.01 -17.99
N GLY A 391 36.82 2.29 -17.63
CA GLY A 391 35.62 3.15 -17.60
C GLY A 391 34.66 2.77 -16.48
N GLU A 392 35.19 2.23 -15.38
CA GLU A 392 34.44 1.68 -14.25
C GLU A 392 34.73 2.48 -12.98
N ASP A 393 33.74 2.60 -12.11
CA ASP A 393 33.86 3.29 -10.82
C ASP A 393 34.41 2.39 -9.69
N TYR A 394 34.68 1.11 -9.98
CA TYR A 394 35.15 0.12 -9.00
C TYR A 394 36.32 -0.69 -9.54
N VAL A 395 37.29 -1.00 -8.67
CA VAL A 395 38.45 -1.86 -8.99
C VAL A 395 38.61 -2.93 -7.91
N LEU A 396 38.99 -4.14 -8.32
CA LEU A 396 39.27 -5.24 -7.39
C LEU A 396 40.68 -5.09 -6.82
N TYR A 397 40.80 -5.02 -5.49
CA TYR A 397 42.05 -4.91 -4.74
C TYR A 397 42.04 -5.84 -3.53
N ASN A 398 43.04 -6.74 -3.42
CA ASN A 398 43.18 -7.69 -2.31
C ASN A 398 41.87 -8.45 -1.96
N ASP A 399 41.19 -8.99 -2.97
CA ASP A 399 39.89 -9.67 -2.83
C ASP A 399 38.81 -8.78 -2.18
N ASN A 400 38.82 -7.47 -2.48
CA ASN A 400 37.79 -6.51 -2.10
C ASN A 400 37.51 -5.53 -3.25
N TRP A 401 36.27 -5.05 -3.35
CA TRP A 401 35.92 -4.00 -4.30
C TRP A 401 36.23 -2.64 -3.70
N VAL A 402 36.98 -1.81 -4.43
CA VAL A 402 37.39 -0.47 -3.99
C VAL A 402 36.81 0.57 -4.94
N LYS A 403 36.13 1.57 -4.38
CA LYS A 403 35.53 2.69 -5.10
C LYS A 403 36.45 3.91 -5.16
#